data_AF-A0AB73B5J9-F1
#
_entry.id   AF-A0AB73B5J9-F1
#
_cell.length_a   1.000
_cell.length_b   1.000
_cell.length_c   1.000
_cell.angle_alpha   90.00
_cell.angle_beta   90.00
_cell.angle_gamma   90.00
#
_symmetry.space_group_name_H-M   'P 1'
#
loop_
_entity.id
_entity.type
_entity.pdbx_description
1 polymer ?
#
loop_
_entity_poly.entity_id
_entity_poly.type
_entity_poly.pdbx_seq_one_letter_code
_entity_poly.pdbx_strand_id
1 'polypeptide(L)' 'MAIKPHDPRKVGDHETVGAEIGAILAEPAADLNEELEQLSRAHGVLREALQEN' A
#
# COMPACT_ATOMS: atom_id res chain seq x y z
N MET A 1 -23.79 -15.00 -14.61
CA MET A 1 -23.43 -14.28 -13.37
C MET A 1 -23.46 -12.79 -13.68
N ALA A 2 -24.35 -12.04 -13.03
CA ALA A 2 -24.38 -10.59 -13.19
C ALA A 2 -23.18 -9.99 -12.45
N ILE A 3 -22.29 -9.33 -13.18
CA ILE A 3 -21.15 -8.62 -12.62
C ILE A 3 -21.75 -7.40 -11.90
N LYS A 4 -21.60 -7.36 -10.57
CA LYS A 4 -22.10 -6.27 -9.73
C LYS A 4 -21.51 -4.94 -10.23
N PRO A 5 -22.28 -3.85 -10.32
CA PRO A 5 -21.77 -2.56 -10.77
C PRO A 5 -20.60 -2.14 -9.88
N HIS A 6 -19.47 -1.80 -10.49
CA HIS A 6 -18.30 -1.27 -9.80
C HIS A 6 -18.69 0.08 -9.18
N ASP A 7 -18.54 0.19 -7.85
CA ASP A 7 -18.85 1.41 -7.10
C ASP A 7 -17.58 2.28 -7.03
N PRO A 8 -17.53 3.43 -7.70
CA PRO A 8 -16.37 4.32 -7.72
C PRO A 8 -16.12 5.02 -6.37
N ARG A 9 -16.98 4.82 -5.36
CA ARG A 9 -16.76 5.28 -3.98
C ARG A 9 -16.19 4.20 -3.08
N LYS A 10 -15.88 3.02 -3.64
CA LYS A 10 -15.21 1.96 -2.90
C LYS A 10 -13.73 2.33 -2.80
N VAL A 11 -13.45 3.36 -2.01
CA VAL A 11 -12.12 3.73 -1.54
C VAL A 11 -11.49 2.41 -1.09
N GLY A 12 -10.37 2.04 -1.73
CA GLY A 12 -9.60 0.85 -1.37
C GLY A 12 -9.46 0.80 0.15
N ASP A 13 -9.62 -0.39 0.74
CA ASP A 13 -9.69 -0.54 2.19
C ASP A 13 -8.43 0.05 2.84
N HIS A 14 -8.59 1.22 3.43
CA HIS A 14 -7.50 2.01 3.99
C HIS A 14 -6.81 1.27 5.13
N GLU A 15 -7.53 0.37 5.80
CA GLU A 15 -6.95 -0.57 6.77
C GLU A 15 -5.99 -1.55 6.10
N THR A 16 -6.30 -2.04 4.91
CA THR A 16 -5.44 -2.94 4.14
C THR A 16 -4.16 -2.23 3.69
N VAL A 17 -4.27 -1.00 3.16
CA VAL A 17 -3.11 -0.18 2.75
C VAL A 17 -2.22 0.13 3.95
N GLY A 18 -2.82 0.50 5.10
CA GLY A 18 -2.08 0.77 6.33
C GLY A 18 -1.37 -0.46 6.89
N ALA A 19 -2.01 -1.63 6.83
CA ALA A 19 -1.40 -2.89 7.26
C ALA A 19 -0.21 -3.28 6.37
N GLU A 20 -0.31 -3.09 5.06
CA GLU A 20 0.75 -3.41 4.11
C GLU A 20 1.97 -2.47 4.26
N ILE A 21 1.73 -1.16 4.39
CA ILE A 21 2.77 -0.19 4.71
C ILE A 21 3.44 -0.53 6.05
N GLY A 22 2.65 -0.84 7.07
CA GLY A 22 3.16 -1.21 8.39
C GLY A 22 4.02 -2.47 8.37
N ALA A 23 3.65 -3.47 7.56
CA ALA A 23 4.44 -4.68 7.38
C ALA A 23 5.81 -4.38 6.76
N ILE A 24 5.86 -3.53 5.72
CA ILE A 24 7.13 -3.13 5.07
C ILE A 24 8.05 -2.39 6.05
N LEU A 25 7.49 -1.44 6.81
CA LEU A 25 8.27 -0.64 7.76
C LEU A 25 8.67 -1.40 9.03
N ALA A 26 8.08 -2.57 9.27
CA ALA A 26 8.47 -3.46 10.37
C ALA A 26 9.60 -4.43 9.99
N GLU A 27 9.97 -4.52 8.71
CA GLU A 27 11.11 -5.32 8.27
C GLU A 27 12.41 -4.77 8.88
N PRO A 28 13.33 -5.63 9.32
CA PRO A 28 14.63 -5.16 9.80
C PRO A 28 15.44 -4.56 8.65
N ALA A 29 16.05 -3.39 8.88
CA ALA A 29 17.04 -2.76 7.99
C ALA A 29 18.41 -2.73 8.71
N ALA A 30 19.45 -3.19 8.03
CA ALA A 30 20.81 -3.23 8.55
C ALA A 30 21.53 -1.88 8.39
N ASP A 31 21.13 -1.09 7.40
CA ASP A 31 21.72 0.22 7.10
C ASP A 31 20.70 1.22 6.53
N LEU A 32 21.18 2.45 6.34
CA LEU A 32 20.36 3.55 5.83
C LEU A 32 19.86 3.31 4.40
N ASN A 33 20.62 2.59 3.58
CA ASN A 33 20.20 2.31 2.20
C ASN A 33 19.02 1.34 2.20
N GLU A 34 19.07 0.30 3.04
CA GLU A 34 17.95 -0.62 3.23
C GLU A 34 16.70 0.09 3.80
N GLU A 35 16.88 1.04 4.72
CA GLU A 35 15.77 1.86 5.24
C GLU A 35 15.13 2.74 4.15
N LEU A 36 15.94 3.30 3.25
CA LEU A 36 15.44 4.08 2.10
C LEU A 36 14.68 3.20 1.09
N GLU A 37 15.15 1.97 0.87
CA GLU A 37 14.46 1.00 0.02
C GLU A 37 13.12 0.57 0.64
N GLN A 38 13.07 0.34 1.95
CA GLN A 38 11.83 0.09 2.69
C GLN A 38 10.84 1.26 2.56
N LEU A 39 11.30 2.49 2.76
CA LEU A 39 10.47 3.68 2.63
C LEU A 39 9.93 3.87 1.20
N SER A 40 10.77 3.60 0.19
CA SER A 40 10.39 3.65 -1.22
C SER A 40 9.28 2.62 -1.54
N ARG A 41 9.41 1.40 -1.01
CA ARG A 41 8.39 0.35 -1.14
C ARG A 41 7.07 0.75 -0.49
N ALA A 42 7.11 1.22 0.76
CA ALA A 42 5.92 1.71 1.46
C ALA A 42 5.21 2.86 0.72
N HIS A 43 5.99 3.78 0.14
CA HIS A 43 5.45 4.86 -0.68
C HIS A 43 4.84 4.35 -2.00
N GLY A 44 5.40 3.28 -2.58
CA GLY A 44 4.84 2.58 -3.74
C GLY A 44 3.42 2.08 -3.48
N VAL A 45 3.20 1.40 -2.36
CA VAL A 45 1.87 0.90 -1.95
C VAL A 45 0.84 2.03 -1.86
N LEU A 46 1.20 3.16 -1.25
CA LEU A 46 0.31 4.33 -1.16
C LEU A 46 -0.02 4.89 -2.55
N ARG A 47 0.99 4.97 -3.42
CA ARG A 47 0.80 5.49 -4.78
C ARG A 47 -0.13 4.60 -5.60
N GLU A 48 0.04 3.28 -5.53
CA GLU A 48 -0.81 2.31 -6.21
C GLU A 48 -2.26 2.42 -5.71
N ALA A 49 -2.46 2.43 -4.40
CA ALA A 49 -3.80 2.59 -3.81
C ALA A 49 -4.53 3.88 -4.24
N LEU A 50 -3.78 4.97 -4.44
CA LEU A 50 -4.32 6.25 -4.94
C LEU A 50 -4.55 6.28 -6.44
N GLN A 51 -3.84 5.46 -7.22
CA GLN A 51 -3.97 5.38 -8.68
C GLN A 51 -5.02 4.35 -9.14
N GLU A 52 -5.32 3.36 -8.31
CA GLU A 52 -6.36 2.35 -8.57
C GLU A 52 -7.79 2.81 -8.22
N ASN A 53 -7.96 4.01 -7.62
CA ASN A 53 -9.25 4.66 -7.34
C ASN A 53 -9.58 5.76 -8.36
#